data_AF-A0A948E745-F1
#
_entry.id   AF-A0A948E745-F1
#
_cell.length_a   1.000
_cell.length_b   1.000
_cell.length_c   1.000
_cell.angle_alpha   90.00
_cell.angle_beta   90.00
_cell.angle_gamma   90.00
#
_symmetry.space_group_name_H-M   'P 1'
#
loop_
_entity.id
_entity.type
_entity.pdbx_description
1 polymer ?
#
loop_
_entity_poly.entity_id
_entity_poly.type
_entity_poly.pdbx_seq_one_letter_code
_entity_poly.pdbx_strand_id
1 'polypeptide(L)'
;MTRDIVATVTHEEKETIRRLFTRRTGLIELVKSLKIKDFEDEGGTALYEKIVADMGTTTIAFDAWWDTMQRKYAWPNGVYSIDFETAEIYQSRP
;
A
#
# COMPACT_ATOMS: atom_id res chain seq x y z
N MET A 1 0.33 -16.11 16.85
CA MET A 1 0.89 -14.88 16.25
C MET A 1 0.82 -13.77 17.28
N THR A 2 1.95 -13.43 17.89
CA THR A 2 2.08 -12.24 18.72
C THR A 2 2.44 -11.05 17.84
N ARG A 3 1.86 -9.88 18.14
CA ARG A 3 2.19 -8.61 17.48
C ARG A 3 2.80 -7.70 18.53
N ASP A 4 4.05 -7.31 18.30
CA ASP A 4 4.77 -6.41 19.19
C ASP A 4 4.84 -5.03 18.54
N ILE A 5 4.58 -3.97 19.31
CA ILE A 5 4.81 -2.59 18.86
C ILE A 5 6.32 -2.38 18.77
N VAL A 6 6.82 -2.02 17.58
CA VAL A 6 8.25 -1.78 17.34
C VAL A 6 8.58 -0.31 17.13
N ALA A 7 7.59 0.52 16.78
CA ALA A 7 7.75 1.97 16.65
C ALA A 7 6.41 2.70 16.57
N THR A 8 6.49 4.03 16.64
CA THR A 8 5.43 4.95 16.26
C THR A 8 6.00 5.91 15.21
N VAL A 9 5.31 6.06 14.07
CA VAL A 9 5.73 6.98 13.01
C VAL A 9 5.08 8.35 13.20
N THR A 10 5.64 9.37 12.54
CA THR A 10 5.05 10.70 12.54
C THR A 10 3.71 10.71 11.80
N HIS A 11 2.91 11.75 12.05
CA HIS A 11 1.65 11.95 11.34
C HIS A 11 1.87 12.01 9.82
N GLU A 12 2.88 12.74 9.34
CA GLU A 12 3.17 12.87 7.91
C GLU A 12 3.54 11.52 7.25
N GLU A 13 4.35 10.71 7.92
CA GLU A 13 4.73 9.38 7.44
C GLU A 13 3.51 8.45 7.39
N LYS A 14 2.69 8.46 8.44
CA LYS A 14 1.41 7.74 8.50
C LYS A 14 0.50 8.14 7.34
N GLU A 15 0.32 9.44 7.11
CA GLU A 15 -0.54 9.95 6.04
C GLU A 15 -0.01 9.58 4.64
N THR A 16 1.31 9.51 4.49
CA THR A 16 1.95 9.05 3.25
C THR A 16 1.59 7.59 2.95
N ILE A 17 1.81 6.67 3.90
CA ILE A 17 1.48 5.26 3.69
C ILE A 17 -0.03 5.01 3.62
N ARG A 18 -0.85 5.81 4.34
CA ARG A 18 -2.31 5.75 4.27
C ARG A 18 -2.81 6.09 2.87
N ARG A 19 -2.27 7.12 2.23
CA ARG A 19 -2.60 7.48 0.84
C ARG A 19 -2.26 6.36 -0.14
N LEU A 20 -1.08 5.76 -0.01
CA LEU A 20 -0.64 4.65 -0.87
C LEU A 20 -1.52 3.42 -0.67
N PHE A 21 -1.83 3.06 0.58
CA PHE A 21 -2.74 1.96 0.93
C PHE A 21 -4.14 2.18 0.35
N THR A 22 -4.68 3.39 0.51
CA THR A 22 -6.01 3.75 0.02
C THR A 22 -6.05 3.71 -1.51
N ARG A 23 -5.01 4.24 -2.19
CA ARG A 23 -4.92 4.19 -3.66
C ARG A 23 -4.87 2.76 -4.17
N ARG A 24 -4.00 1.92 -3.57
CA ARG A 24 -3.87 0.50 -3.92
C ARG A 24 -5.19 -0.24 -3.74
N THR A 25 -5.84 -0.06 -2.59
CA THR A 25 -7.13 -0.70 -2.29
C THR A 25 -8.22 -0.22 -3.25
N GLY A 26 -8.29 1.08 -3.50
CA GLY A 26 -9.24 1.66 -4.44
C GLY A 26 -9.06 1.13 -5.87
N LEU A 27 -7.83 0.96 -6.34
CA LEU A 27 -7.54 0.37 -7.65
C LEU A 27 -7.94 -1.11 -7.70
N ILE A 28 -7.68 -1.88 -6.66
CA ILE A 28 -8.09 -3.29 -6.58
C ILE A 28 -9.62 -3.42 -6.64
N GLU A 29 -10.34 -2.62 -5.85
CA GLU A 29 -11.81 -2.64 -5.87
C GLU A 29 -12.37 -2.14 -7.20
N LEU A 30 -11.74 -1.13 -7.82
CA LEU A 30 -12.08 -0.68 -9.16
C LEU A 30 -11.94 -1.82 -10.18
N VAL A 31 -10.79 -2.49 -10.23
CA VAL A 31 -10.56 -3.63 -11.14
C VAL A 31 -11.59 -4.73 -10.94
N LYS A 32 -11.94 -5.07 -9.69
CA LYS A 32 -12.96 -6.08 -9.38
C LYS A 32 -14.36 -5.69 -9.87
N SER A 33 -14.67 -4.39 -9.94
CA SER A 33 -15.97 -3.89 -10.39
C SER A 33 -16.13 -3.82 -11.90
N LEU A 34 -15.02 -3.80 -12.65
CA LEU A 34 -15.02 -3.73 -14.11
C LEU A 34 -15.35 -5.09 -14.73
N LYS A 35 -16.06 -5.08 -15.85
CA LYS A 35 -16.42 -6.26 -16.64
C LYS A 35 -15.59 -6.30 -17.92
N ILE A 36 -15.46 -7.48 -18.52
CA ILE A 36 -14.72 -7.67 -19.80
C ILE A 36 -15.19 -6.67 -20.88
N LYS A 37 -16.51 -6.46 -20.99
CA LYS A 37 -17.11 -5.51 -21.92
C LYS A 37 -16.67 -4.05 -21.75
N ASP A 38 -16.19 -3.68 -20.56
CA ASP A 38 -15.74 -2.32 -20.27
C ASP A 38 -14.33 -2.06 -20.87
N PHE A 39 -13.71 -3.09 -21.48
CA PHE A 39 -12.38 -3.07 -22.10
C PHE A 39 -12.38 -3.38 -23.60
N GLU A 40 -13.55 -3.56 -24.23
CA GLU A 40 -13.66 -4.04 -25.62
C GLU A 40 -13.37 -2.96 -26.68
N ASP A 41 -13.47 -1.69 -26.32
CA ASP A 41 -13.11 -0.57 -27.21
C ASP A 41 -11.72 0.02 -26.87
N GLU A 42 -11.22 0.89 -27.75
CA GLU A 42 -9.92 1.56 -27.57
C GLU A 42 -9.84 2.36 -26.26
N GLY A 43 -10.96 2.95 -25.82
CA GLY A 43 -11.04 3.70 -24.57
C GLY A 43 -10.91 2.80 -23.35
N GLY A 44 -11.56 1.64 -23.39
CA GLY A 44 -11.47 0.60 -22.39
C GLY A 44 -10.06 0.02 -22.27
N THR A 45 -9.43 -0.31 -23.40
CA THR A 45 -8.03 -0.79 -23.41
C THR A 45 -7.07 0.24 -22.80
N ALA A 46 -7.19 1.52 -23.18
CA ALA A 46 -6.37 2.60 -22.61
C ALA A 46 -6.63 2.81 -21.10
N LEU A 47 -7.87 2.61 -20.64
CA LEU A 47 -8.21 2.65 -19.21
C LEU A 47 -7.54 1.51 -18.45
N TYR A 48 -7.58 0.29 -19.00
CA TYR A 48 -6.91 -0.87 -18.40
C TYR A 48 -5.42 -0.63 -18.22
N GLU A 49 -4.73 -0.17 -19.26
CA GLU A 49 -3.30 0.12 -19.21
C GLU A 49 -2.96 1.16 -18.13
N LYS A 50 -3.76 2.22 -18.01
CA LYS A 50 -3.59 3.23 -16.95
C LYS A 50 -3.78 2.66 -15.56
N ILE A 51 -4.77 1.79 -15.35
CA ILE A 51 -5.02 1.14 -14.07
C ILE A 51 -3.84 0.22 -13.70
N VAL A 52 -3.36 -0.59 -14.66
CA VAL A 52 -2.22 -1.49 -14.44
C VAL A 52 -0.95 -0.70 -14.13
N ALA A 53 -0.67 0.35 -14.90
CA ALA A 53 0.49 1.21 -14.69
C ALA A 53 0.46 1.86 -13.29
N ASP A 54 -0.69 2.43 -12.90
CA ASP A 54 -0.82 3.09 -11.60
C ASP A 54 -0.81 2.12 -10.41
N MET A 55 -1.34 0.91 -10.59
CA MET A 55 -1.22 -0.15 -9.59
C MET A 55 0.23 -0.57 -9.39
N GLY A 56 1.01 -0.64 -10.48
CA GLY A 56 2.45 -0.91 -10.43
C GLY A 56 3.22 0.18 -9.70
N THR A 57 3.05 1.45 -10.09
CA THR A 57 3.73 2.58 -9.43
C THR A 57 3.34 2.72 -7.96
N THR A 58 2.06 2.56 -7.64
CA THR A 58 1.56 2.62 -6.25
C THR A 58 2.15 1.49 -5.40
N THR A 59 2.26 0.28 -5.94
CA THR A 59 2.83 -0.87 -5.21
C THR A 59 4.32 -0.63 -4.90
N ILE A 60 5.10 -0.19 -5.90
CA ILE A 60 6.52 0.12 -5.72
C ILE A 60 6.71 1.21 -4.65
N ALA A 61 5.91 2.28 -4.69
CA ALA A 61 5.98 3.35 -3.70
C ALA A 61 5.57 2.88 -2.29
N PHE A 62 4.56 2.00 -2.19
CA PHE A 62 4.11 1.42 -0.94
C PHE A 62 5.22 0.58 -0.28
N ASP A 63 5.85 -0.31 -1.04
CA ASP A 63 6.95 -1.15 -0.54
C ASP A 63 8.18 -0.31 -0.18
N ALA A 64 8.52 0.68 -1.01
CA ALA A 64 9.63 1.59 -0.76
C ALA A 64 9.45 2.41 0.54
N TRP A 65 8.21 2.75 0.92
CA TRP A 65 7.94 3.42 2.18
C TRP A 65 8.29 2.53 3.38
N TRP A 66 7.88 1.26 3.36
CA TRP A 66 8.20 0.31 4.43
C TRP A 66 9.71 0.13 4.58
N ASP A 67 10.40 -0.07 3.47
CA ASP A 67 11.86 -0.17 3.43
C ASP A 67 12.55 1.07 3.98
N THR A 68 12.03 2.26 3.64
CA THR A 68 12.58 3.54 4.10
C THR A 68 12.38 3.72 5.60
N MET A 69 11.18 3.42 6.12
CA MET A 69 10.90 3.53 7.56
C MET A 69 11.67 2.49 8.36
N GLN A 70 11.75 1.25 7.86
CA GLN A 70 12.55 0.19 8.48
C GLN A 70 14.00 0.65 8.67
N ARG A 71 14.61 1.23 7.63
CA ARG A 71 15.98 1.76 7.70
C ARG A 71 16.08 2.98 8.61
N LYS A 72 15.17 3.94 8.49
CA LYS A 72 15.16 5.20 9.25
C LYS A 72 15.10 4.94 10.76
N TYR A 73 14.28 3.99 11.18
CA TYR A 73 14.05 3.65 12.59
C TYR A 73 14.75 2.36 13.04
N ALA A 74 15.58 1.77 12.18
CA ALA A 74 16.34 0.54 12.44
C ALA A 74 15.50 -0.64 12.97
N TRP A 75 14.32 -0.87 12.38
CA TRP A 75 13.46 -1.98 12.77
C TRP A 75 14.07 -3.34 12.40
N PRO A 76 13.96 -4.37 13.28
CA PRO A 76 14.49 -5.70 13.01
C PRO A 76 13.73 -6.40 11.89
N ASN A 77 14.43 -7.01 10.93
CA ASN A 77 13.82 -7.72 9.79
C ASN A 77 12.57 -8.53 10.17
N GLY A 78 11.48 -8.32 9.42
CA GLY A 78 10.22 -9.00 9.65
C GLY A 78 9.09 -8.44 8.81
N VAL A 79 7.88 -8.89 9.11
CA VAL A 79 6.65 -8.42 8.47
C VAL A 79 6.00 -7.39 9.38
N TYR A 80 5.71 -6.23 8.83
CA TYR A 80 5.12 -5.11 9.57
C TYR A 80 3.69 -4.82 9.14
N SER A 81 2.94 -4.24 10.07
CA SER A 81 1.65 -3.61 9.81
C SER A 81 1.56 -2.31 10.59
N ILE A 82 0.77 -1.36 10.12
CA ILE A 82 0.53 -0.08 10.77
C ILE A 82 -0.92 0.00 11.27
N ASP A 83 -1.10 0.56 12.46
CA ASP A 83 -2.40 1.09 12.89
C ASP A 83 -2.53 2.56 12.47
N PHE A 84 -3.52 2.86 11.64
CA PHE A 84 -3.72 4.20 11.10
C PHE A 84 -4.36 5.19 12.07
N GLU A 85 -4.93 4.71 13.18
CA GLU A 85 -5.45 5.55 14.25
C GLU A 85 -4.30 5.98 15.17
N THR A 86 -3.48 5.03 15.62
CA THR A 86 -2.42 5.28 16.62
C THR A 86 -1.05 5.61 16.03
N ALA A 87 -0.84 5.39 14.73
CA ALA A 87 0.46 5.47 14.06
C ALA A 87 1.50 4.43 14.54
N GLU A 88 1.05 3.40 15.26
CA GLU A 88 1.92 2.34 15.77
C GLU A 88 2.24 1.31 14.68
N ILE A 89 3.49 0.87 14.68
CA ILE A 89 4.00 -0.17 13.80
C ILE A 89 4.13 -1.45 14.60
N TYR A 90 3.48 -2.50 14.12
CA TYR A 90 3.47 -3.82 14.70
C TYR A 90 4.34 -4.76 13.86
N GLN A 91 5.24 -5.49 14.51
CA GLN A 91 5.95 -6.61 13.89
C GLN A 91 5.18 -7.90 14.16
N SER A 92 4.86 -8.66 13.11
CA SER A 92 4.33 -10.01 13.24
C SER A 92 5.48 -11.01 13.33
N ARG A 93 5.50 -11.82 14.39
CA ARG A 93 6.41 -12.97 14.51
C ARG A 93 5.63 -14.26 14.24
N PRO A 94 6.23 -15.24 13.52
CA PRO A 94 5.64 -16.55 13.31
C PRO A 94 5.31 -17.23 14.65
#